data_AF-A0A2I2G221-F1
#
_entry.id   AF-A0A2I2G221-F1
#
_cell.length_a   1.000
_cell.length_b   1.000
_cell.length_c   1.000
_cell.angle_alpha   90.00
_cell.angle_beta   90.00
_cell.angle_gamma   90.00
#
_symmetry.space_group_name_H-M   'P 1'
#
loop_
_entity.id
_entity.type
_entity.pdbx_description
1 polymer ?
#
loop_
_entity_poly.entity_id
_entity_poly.type
_entity_poly.pdbx_seq_one_letter_code
_entity_poly.pdbx_strand_id
1 'polypeptide(L)'
;MLPLLPSCLRSSSRILSRHGPLPPRRYNSSFPSDQFAQLASRPSARHQIYQSLSTDPYVNLSIEHFLLENAPADSSILFLYINRPCVVIGRNQNPWLETNLHAIHNDRVLREPDDSTSSDVVYVRRRSGGGAVYHDEGNLNYSVISPRTTFTRNKHAEMVVRALHRVGATNTSVNDRHDIVLSSGEDQPRKISGSAFKLTRQRALHHGTCLLDTPNIGRLGFFLRSSARDYIKAKGVESVRSPVTNVSSMFSNALTPFSIQSVVTSVMEEFATLYEVNPDAVRRAQRAHAHDPELYAGEDWVAGAVGDAQGQQEPKIKSGIDELTSLEWKYTQTPQFTFSTYPIEDDPRERPALPSSLPPKTRAFLRLKHGVIIESCISTASEPTLADQQASRVHEALNGRTLHEIQQTHWDEVLLDCLGAEVEATTIHELSKFIGSKLGCS
;
A
#
# COMPACT_ATOMS: atom_id res chain seq x y z
N MET A 1 -59.10 77.18 38.75
CA MET A 1 -58.10 77.70 39.71
C MET A 1 -57.04 76.63 39.88
N LEU A 2 -55.80 76.92 39.48
CA LEU A 2 -54.60 76.09 39.67
C LEU A 2 -54.38 75.78 41.17
N PRO A 3 -53.68 74.69 41.57
CA PRO A 3 -52.20 74.75 41.58
C PRO A 3 -51.36 73.46 41.40
N LEU A 4 -50.12 73.72 40.94
CA LEU A 4 -48.82 73.10 41.26
C LEU A 4 -48.40 71.74 40.64
N LEU A 5 -47.38 71.85 39.78
CA LEU A 5 -46.40 70.81 39.39
C LEU A 5 -45.46 70.47 40.58
N PRO A 6 -44.77 69.31 40.58
CA PRO A 6 -43.40 69.30 40.01
C PRO A 6 -42.93 68.02 39.28
N SER A 7 -41.95 68.27 38.41
CA SER A 7 -40.79 67.47 38.02
C SER A 7 -40.95 66.12 37.29
N CYS A 8 -40.55 66.15 36.02
CA CYS A 8 -40.23 65.04 35.14
C CYS A 8 -39.00 64.22 35.59
N LEU A 9 -39.14 62.89 35.61
CA LEU A 9 -38.08 61.93 35.30
C LEU A 9 -38.68 60.86 34.37
N ARG A 10 -38.31 60.88 33.08
CA ARG A 10 -38.70 59.86 32.10
C ARG A 10 -37.72 58.68 32.18
N SER A 11 -38.14 57.54 32.72
CA SER A 11 -37.49 56.26 32.46
C SER A 11 -38.11 55.67 31.18
N SER A 12 -37.29 55.53 30.14
CA SER A 12 -37.70 54.89 28.88
C SER A 12 -37.38 53.40 28.96
N SER A 13 -38.37 52.57 29.31
CA SER A 13 -38.26 51.11 29.17
C SER A 13 -38.47 50.72 27.70
N ARG A 14 -37.37 50.56 26.95
CA ARG A 14 -37.42 49.94 25.62
C ARG A 14 -37.61 48.44 25.78
N ILE A 15 -38.80 47.95 25.43
CA ILE A 15 -39.05 46.54 25.15
C ILE A 15 -38.33 46.22 23.83
N LEU A 16 -37.17 45.58 23.91
CA LEU A 16 -36.47 45.04 22.75
C LEU A 16 -37.14 43.71 22.36
N SER A 17 -37.90 43.75 21.27
CA SER A 17 -38.35 42.58 20.52
C SER A 17 -37.13 41.76 20.07
N ARG A 18 -36.87 40.64 20.77
CA ARG A 18 -35.89 39.62 20.38
C ARG A 18 -36.51 38.69 19.32
N HIS A 19 -36.50 39.14 18.07
CA HIS A 19 -36.59 38.24 16.92
C HIS A 19 -35.42 38.53 15.98
N GLY A 20 -34.23 38.14 16.42
CA GLY A 20 -33.12 37.87 15.50
C GLY A 20 -33.29 36.45 14.93
N PRO A 21 -32.73 36.14 13.75
CA PRO A 21 -32.65 34.77 13.28
C PRO A 21 -31.96 33.94 14.36
N LEU A 22 -32.54 32.79 14.71
CA LEU A 22 -31.86 31.80 15.53
C LEU A 22 -30.49 31.53 14.87
N PRO A 23 -29.38 31.51 15.63
CA PRO A 23 -28.10 31.09 15.06
C PRO A 23 -28.31 29.70 14.43
N PRO A 24 -27.69 29.38 13.29
CA PRO A 24 -27.84 28.07 12.67
C PRO A 24 -27.52 27.01 13.71
N ARG A 25 -28.49 26.17 14.01
CA ARG A 25 -28.35 25.03 14.92
C ARG A 25 -27.17 24.22 14.38
N ARG A 26 -26.06 24.15 15.12
CA ARG A 26 -24.93 23.28 14.75
C ARG A 26 -25.40 21.84 14.86
N TYR A 27 -25.85 21.24 13.75
CA TYR A 27 -26.18 19.81 13.65
C TYR A 27 -24.92 18.94 13.55
N ASN A 28 -23.84 19.31 14.25
CA ASN A 28 -22.61 18.52 14.25
C ASN A 28 -22.66 17.56 15.44
N SER A 29 -23.19 16.37 15.20
CA SER A 29 -23.25 15.33 16.22
C SER A 29 -21.94 14.55 16.23
N SER A 30 -21.43 14.24 17.43
CA SER A 30 -20.38 13.25 17.61
C SER A 30 -21.03 11.86 17.67
N PHE A 31 -20.38 10.88 17.07
CA PHE A 31 -20.82 9.51 16.98
C PHE A 31 -19.70 8.57 17.43
N PRO A 32 -20.04 7.46 18.10
CA PRO A 32 -19.05 6.46 18.44
C PRO A 32 -18.49 5.77 17.18
N SER A 33 -17.29 5.22 17.33
CA SER A 33 -16.51 4.61 16.23
C SER A 33 -17.22 3.43 15.54
N ASP A 34 -18.08 2.72 16.25
CA ASP A 34 -18.84 1.56 15.76
C ASP A 34 -19.90 1.95 14.71
N GLN A 35 -20.33 3.21 14.68
CA GLN A 35 -21.25 3.73 13.66
C GLN A 35 -20.57 4.07 12.31
N PHE A 36 -19.26 3.81 12.19
CA PHE A 36 -18.49 4.07 10.96
C PHE A 36 -19.18 3.57 9.70
N ALA A 37 -19.55 2.29 9.68
CA ALA A 37 -20.14 1.66 8.51
C ALA A 37 -21.45 2.33 8.08
N GLN A 38 -22.32 2.63 9.05
CA GLN A 38 -23.59 3.30 8.81
C GLN A 38 -23.39 4.73 8.28
N LEU A 39 -22.47 5.49 8.87
CA LEU A 39 -22.18 6.87 8.47
C LEU A 39 -21.53 6.94 7.08
N ALA A 40 -20.54 6.07 6.82
CA ALA A 40 -19.84 6.03 5.53
C ALA A 40 -20.77 5.65 4.37
N SER A 41 -21.74 4.77 4.63
CA SER A 41 -22.77 4.34 3.66
C SER A 41 -24.02 5.21 3.63
N ARG A 42 -24.12 6.23 4.48
CA ARG A 42 -25.32 7.08 4.58
C ARG A 42 -25.57 7.78 3.24
N PRO A 43 -26.77 7.68 2.63
CA PRO A 43 -27.04 8.25 1.31
C PRO A 43 -26.78 9.76 1.19
N SER A 44 -26.94 10.51 2.29
CA SER A 44 -26.65 11.94 2.30
C SER A 44 -25.15 12.26 2.42
N ALA A 45 -24.27 11.32 2.76
CA ALA A 45 -22.84 11.56 2.98
C ALA A 45 -22.07 11.77 1.66
N ARG A 46 -22.24 12.94 1.06
CA ARG A 46 -21.63 13.38 -0.19
C ARG A 46 -20.14 13.68 -0.05
N HIS A 47 -19.70 14.20 1.09
CA HIS A 47 -18.29 14.56 1.31
C HIS A 47 -17.75 13.88 2.56
N GLN A 48 -16.67 13.12 2.44
CA GLN A 48 -16.13 12.36 3.58
C GLN A 48 -14.62 12.55 3.72
N ILE A 49 -14.14 12.74 4.96
CA ILE A 49 -12.70 12.88 5.25
C ILE A 49 -12.33 11.99 6.44
N TYR A 50 -11.51 10.97 6.20
CA TYR A 50 -11.06 10.05 7.23
C TYR A 50 -9.54 10.07 7.34
N GLN A 51 -9.04 9.96 8.57
CA GLN A 51 -7.64 9.66 8.85
C GLN A 51 -7.56 8.33 9.61
N SER A 52 -6.71 7.42 9.16
CA SER A 52 -6.44 6.21 9.93
C SER A 52 -5.46 6.48 11.06
N LEU A 53 -5.76 5.96 12.24
CA LEU A 53 -4.84 5.87 13.38
C LEU A 53 -4.08 4.53 13.40
N SER A 54 -4.52 3.55 12.60
CA SER A 54 -3.82 2.27 12.47
C SER A 54 -2.61 2.43 11.56
N THR A 55 -1.50 1.84 11.98
CA THR A 55 -0.30 1.69 11.13
C THR A 55 -0.29 0.35 10.39
N ASP A 56 -1.31 -0.51 10.57
CA ASP A 56 -1.36 -1.80 9.90
C ASP A 56 -1.86 -1.64 8.44
N PRO A 57 -1.04 -2.04 7.43
CA PRO A 57 -1.43 -1.89 6.03
C PRO A 57 -2.64 -2.75 5.63
N TYR A 58 -2.89 -3.89 6.30
CA TYR A 58 -4.06 -4.73 6.03
C TYR A 58 -5.34 -4.06 6.51
N VAL A 59 -5.31 -3.40 7.67
CA VAL A 59 -6.43 -2.59 8.19
C VAL A 59 -6.70 -1.43 7.26
N ASN A 60 -5.67 -0.65 6.92
CA ASN A 60 -5.79 0.53 6.07
C ASN A 60 -6.35 0.19 4.67
N LEU A 61 -5.80 -0.84 4.01
CA LEU A 61 -6.29 -1.26 2.69
C LEU A 61 -7.70 -1.88 2.73
N SER A 62 -8.12 -2.43 3.88
CA SER A 62 -9.47 -2.98 4.05
C SER A 62 -10.51 -1.90 4.31
N ILE A 63 -10.17 -0.87 5.09
CA ILE A 63 -10.99 0.34 5.25
C ILE A 63 -11.14 1.05 3.90
N GLU A 64 -10.03 1.23 3.17
CA GLU A 64 -10.03 1.81 1.82
C GLU A 64 -11.00 1.05 0.89
N HIS A 65 -10.92 -0.29 0.90
CA HIS A 65 -11.81 -1.11 0.08
C HIS A 65 -13.27 -1.02 0.53
N PHE A 66 -13.53 -0.99 1.84
CA PHE A 66 -14.88 -0.81 2.38
C PHE A 66 -15.50 0.50 1.90
N LEU A 67 -14.77 1.62 1.98
CA LEU A 67 -15.22 2.92 1.51
C LEU A 67 -15.50 2.92 0.00
N LEU A 68 -14.70 2.20 -0.79
CA LEU A 68 -14.92 2.07 -2.24
C LEU A 68 -16.23 1.35 -2.58
N GLU A 69 -16.54 0.28 -1.86
CA GLU A 69 -17.68 -0.60 -2.17
C GLU A 69 -19.00 -0.15 -1.54
N ASN A 70 -18.95 0.53 -0.37
CA ASN A 70 -20.14 0.76 0.44
C ASN A 70 -20.58 2.23 0.53
N ALA A 71 -19.77 3.19 0.10
CA ALA A 71 -20.15 4.60 0.13
C ALA A 71 -21.06 4.99 -1.06
N PRO A 72 -21.91 6.03 -0.91
CA PRO A 72 -22.84 6.47 -1.97
C PRO A 72 -22.15 6.72 -3.31
N ALA A 73 -22.74 6.35 -4.44
CA ALA A 73 -22.09 6.42 -5.77
C ALA A 73 -21.59 7.82 -6.18
N ASP A 74 -22.25 8.87 -5.68
CA ASP A 74 -22.00 10.28 -5.98
C ASP A 74 -21.07 10.97 -4.96
N SER A 75 -20.66 10.30 -3.88
CA SER A 75 -19.80 10.89 -2.85
C SER A 75 -18.34 11.09 -3.27
N SER A 76 -17.65 12.01 -2.61
CA SER A 76 -16.21 12.21 -2.69
C SER A 76 -15.58 12.00 -1.32
N ILE A 77 -14.55 11.15 -1.26
CA ILE A 77 -13.95 10.68 -0.02
C ILE A 77 -12.45 10.92 -0.09
N LEU A 78 -11.89 11.52 0.97
CA LEU A 78 -10.46 11.53 1.24
C LEU A 78 -10.19 10.58 2.41
N PHE A 79 -9.29 9.63 2.21
CA PHE A 79 -8.78 8.76 3.25
C PHE A 79 -7.25 8.86 3.31
N LEU A 80 -6.71 9.24 4.47
CA LEU A 80 -5.28 9.41 4.70
C LEU A 80 -4.78 8.38 5.71
N TYR A 81 -3.64 7.77 5.44
CA TYR A 81 -3.04 6.78 6.35
C TYR A 81 -1.53 6.68 6.18
N ILE A 82 -0.86 6.27 7.26
CA ILE A 82 0.57 5.97 7.30
C ILE A 82 0.69 4.52 7.74
N ASN A 83 1.53 3.74 7.06
CA ASN A 83 1.73 2.34 7.43
C ASN A 83 3.06 2.20 8.16
N ARG A 84 3.13 1.21 9.06
CA ARG A 84 4.41 0.65 9.53
C ARG A 84 5.21 0.10 8.34
N PRO A 85 6.51 -0.18 8.52
CA PRO A 85 7.36 -0.71 7.46
C PRO A 85 6.70 -1.86 6.69
N CYS A 86 6.53 -1.69 5.38
CA CYS A 86 5.93 -2.70 4.53
C CYS A 86 6.33 -2.55 3.06
N VAL A 87 6.27 -3.65 2.32
CA VAL A 87 6.34 -3.65 0.86
C VAL A 87 4.96 -3.98 0.29
N VAL A 88 4.40 -3.05 -0.49
CA VAL A 88 3.09 -3.20 -1.11
C VAL A 88 3.25 -3.40 -2.62
N ILE A 89 2.87 -4.57 -3.12
CA ILE A 89 2.86 -4.89 -4.55
C ILE A 89 1.47 -4.75 -5.16
N GLY A 90 1.42 -4.47 -6.46
CA GLY A 90 0.18 -4.39 -7.22
C GLY A 90 -0.50 -5.74 -7.42
N ARG A 91 -1.80 -5.71 -7.72
CA ARG A 91 -2.68 -6.89 -7.87
C ARG A 91 -2.09 -7.99 -8.75
N ASN A 92 -1.50 -7.62 -9.89
CA ASN A 92 -1.03 -8.52 -10.94
C ASN A 92 0.50 -8.58 -11.04
N GLN A 93 1.20 -8.32 -9.93
CA GLN A 93 2.66 -8.41 -9.87
C GLN A 93 3.14 -9.78 -9.36
N ASN A 94 4.39 -10.10 -9.67
CA ASN A 94 5.06 -11.30 -9.18
C ASN A 94 5.95 -10.95 -7.97
N PRO A 95 5.67 -11.45 -6.76
CA PRO A 95 6.45 -11.11 -5.57
C PRO A 95 7.90 -11.57 -5.67
N TRP A 96 8.16 -12.74 -6.27
CA TRP A 96 9.51 -13.26 -6.49
C TRP A 96 10.31 -12.45 -7.52
N LEU A 97 9.67 -11.63 -8.35
CA LEU A 97 10.35 -10.73 -9.30
C LEU A 97 10.56 -9.33 -8.73
N GLU A 98 9.58 -8.85 -7.95
CA GLU A 98 9.47 -7.45 -7.55
C GLU A 98 10.04 -7.16 -6.16
N THR A 99 10.22 -8.18 -5.32
CA THR A 99 10.57 -7.98 -3.90
C THR A 99 11.74 -8.85 -3.48
N ASN A 100 12.51 -8.37 -2.51
CA ASN A 100 13.49 -9.17 -1.80
C ASN A 100 12.81 -9.89 -0.63
N LEU A 101 12.25 -11.08 -0.90
CA LEU A 101 11.49 -11.85 0.10
C LEU A 101 12.33 -12.29 1.31
N HIS A 102 13.66 -12.27 1.23
CA HIS A 102 14.52 -12.57 2.38
C HIS A 102 14.71 -11.36 3.31
N ALA A 103 14.60 -10.14 2.75
CA ALA A 103 14.78 -8.88 3.46
C ALA A 103 13.50 -8.34 4.12
N ILE A 104 12.35 -8.95 3.84
CA ILE A 104 11.05 -8.58 4.41
C ILE A 104 10.51 -9.75 5.22
N HIS A 105 9.61 -9.48 6.16
CA HIS A 105 8.91 -10.50 6.91
C HIS A 105 8.19 -11.42 5.93
N ASN A 106 8.71 -12.63 5.86
CA ASN A 106 8.24 -13.65 4.95
C ASN A 106 7.29 -14.55 5.72
N ASP A 107 5.98 -14.29 5.60
CA ASP A 107 4.92 -15.05 6.28
C ASP A 107 4.92 -16.56 5.92
N ARG A 108 5.77 -16.97 4.98
CA ARG A 108 6.01 -18.36 4.62
C ARG A 108 6.91 -19.08 5.63
N VAL A 109 7.84 -18.38 6.28
CA VAL A 109 8.83 -19.00 7.17
C VAL A 109 8.46 -18.72 8.61
N LEU A 110 8.27 -19.77 9.41
CA LEU A 110 8.19 -19.64 10.86
C LEU A 110 9.57 -19.23 11.37
N ARG A 111 9.75 -17.94 11.67
CA ARG A 111 10.96 -17.46 12.35
C ARG A 111 10.67 -17.39 13.85
N GLU A 112 11.55 -17.96 14.65
CA GLU A 112 11.64 -17.60 16.07
C GLU A 112 11.84 -16.09 16.17
N PRO A 113 11.21 -15.40 17.14
CA PRO A 113 11.38 -13.97 17.33
C PRO A 113 12.83 -13.67 17.75
N ASP A 114 13.72 -13.49 16.78
CA ASP A 114 15.08 -12.99 17.01
C ASP A 114 15.12 -11.47 16.83
N ASP A 115 15.87 -10.81 17.71
CA ASP A 115 15.85 -9.38 18.05
C ASP A 115 16.59 -8.50 17.02
N SER A 116 16.90 -9.02 15.82
CA SER A 116 17.75 -8.31 14.86
C SER A 116 17.25 -8.31 13.40
N THR A 117 16.44 -7.28 13.10
CA THR A 117 16.54 -6.39 11.92
C THR A 117 15.72 -6.63 10.64
N SER A 118 14.80 -7.60 10.54
CA SER A 118 13.88 -7.67 9.36
C SER A 118 12.46 -8.21 9.57
N SER A 119 12.09 -8.60 10.81
CA SER A 119 10.72 -9.01 11.15
C SER A 119 9.67 -7.90 11.03
N ASP A 120 10.09 -6.64 10.91
CA ASP A 120 9.18 -5.49 10.97
C ASP A 120 8.60 -5.09 9.61
N VAL A 121 9.23 -5.48 8.49
CA VAL A 121 8.78 -5.08 7.15
C VAL A 121 7.80 -6.09 6.58
N VAL A 122 6.51 -5.82 6.63
CA VAL A 122 5.49 -6.79 6.17
C VAL A 122 5.26 -6.78 4.67
N TYR A 123 4.94 -7.95 4.10
CA TYR A 123 4.61 -8.10 2.68
C TYR A 123 3.10 -8.00 2.42
N VAL A 124 2.70 -7.13 1.49
CA VAL A 124 1.29 -6.86 1.21
C VAL A 124 1.02 -6.85 -0.30
N ARG A 125 -0.10 -7.45 -0.72
CA ARG A 125 -0.64 -7.31 -2.08
C ARG A 125 -1.91 -6.47 -2.05
N ARG A 126 -1.94 -5.35 -2.77
CA ARG A 126 -3.14 -4.48 -2.85
C ARG A 126 -4.10 -4.91 -3.97
N ARG A 127 -5.35 -4.43 -3.88
CA ARG A 127 -6.42 -4.71 -4.87
C ARG A 127 -6.32 -3.87 -6.16
N SER A 128 -5.55 -2.78 -6.15
CA SER A 128 -5.30 -1.93 -7.32
C SER A 128 -4.08 -2.43 -8.14
N GLY A 129 -3.94 -1.93 -9.37
CA GLY A 129 -2.79 -2.21 -10.22
C GLY A 129 -1.54 -1.39 -9.85
N GLY A 130 -0.54 -1.37 -10.74
CA GLY A 130 0.70 -0.59 -10.58
C GLY A 130 1.88 -1.40 -10.02
N GLY A 131 2.98 -0.70 -9.74
CA GLY A 131 4.26 -1.28 -9.29
C GLY A 131 4.36 -1.53 -7.78
N ALA A 132 5.50 -2.07 -7.37
CA ALA A 132 5.85 -2.33 -5.98
C ALA A 132 6.42 -1.07 -5.33
N VAL A 133 6.00 -0.79 -4.10
CA VAL A 133 6.44 0.37 -3.30
C VAL A 133 6.72 -0.07 -1.88
N TYR A 134 7.57 0.69 -1.19
CA TYR A 134 7.85 0.53 0.23
C TYR A 134 7.19 1.68 0.99
N HIS A 135 6.60 1.38 2.15
CA HIS A 135 6.09 2.37 3.08
C HIS A 135 6.78 2.22 4.43
N ASP A 136 6.85 3.32 5.15
CA ASP A 136 7.10 3.41 6.59
C ASP A 136 6.45 4.71 7.12
N GLU A 137 6.78 5.10 8.34
CA GLU A 137 6.21 6.25 9.04
C GLU A 137 6.48 7.58 8.31
N GLY A 138 7.52 7.64 7.48
CA GLY A 138 7.86 8.80 6.66
C GLY A 138 7.12 8.87 5.32
N ASN A 139 6.26 7.90 5.01
CA ASN A 139 5.48 7.83 3.78
C ASN A 139 3.98 8.01 4.04
N LEU A 140 3.43 9.15 3.63
CA LEU A 140 1.99 9.40 3.66
C LEU A 140 1.30 8.71 2.49
N ASN A 141 0.23 7.98 2.76
CA ASN A 141 -0.67 7.48 1.73
C ASN A 141 -1.93 8.31 1.70
N TYR A 142 -2.36 8.69 0.50
CA TYR A 142 -3.63 9.33 0.27
C TYR A 142 -4.48 8.48 -0.66
N SER A 143 -5.78 8.39 -0.37
CA SER A 143 -6.76 7.71 -1.20
C SER A 143 -7.94 8.64 -1.42
N VAL A 144 -8.21 8.97 -2.68
CA VAL A 144 -9.36 9.77 -3.07
C VAL A 144 -10.31 8.89 -3.87
N ILE A 145 -11.52 8.73 -3.35
CA ILE A 145 -12.58 7.97 -3.99
C ILE A 145 -13.66 8.94 -4.48
N SER A 146 -13.96 8.89 -5.77
CA SER A 146 -14.91 9.82 -6.40
C SER A 146 -15.80 9.11 -7.42
N PRO A 147 -16.86 9.75 -7.91
CA PRO A 147 -17.66 9.21 -9.00
C PRO A 147 -16.79 9.00 -10.24
N ARG A 148 -16.95 7.85 -10.90
CA ARG A 148 -16.14 7.48 -12.08
C ARG A 148 -16.25 8.49 -13.22
N THR A 149 -17.40 9.15 -13.36
CA THR A 149 -17.69 10.15 -14.40
C THR A 149 -16.86 11.42 -14.26
N THR A 150 -16.37 11.74 -13.05
CA THR A 150 -15.62 12.97 -12.76
C THR A 150 -14.13 12.72 -12.51
N PHE A 151 -13.71 11.46 -12.67
CA PHE A 151 -12.37 11.00 -12.38
C PHE A 151 -11.43 11.21 -13.57
N THR A 152 -10.27 11.81 -13.30
CA THR A 152 -9.12 11.80 -14.20
C THR A 152 -7.88 11.42 -13.40
N ARG A 153 -6.87 10.81 -14.05
CA ARG A 153 -5.68 10.31 -13.36
C ARG A 153 -4.86 11.41 -12.69
N ASN A 154 -4.83 12.60 -13.28
CA ASN A 154 -4.07 13.73 -12.72
C ASN A 154 -4.80 14.47 -11.60
N LYS A 155 -6.14 14.44 -11.57
CA LYS A 155 -6.97 15.33 -10.73
C LYS A 155 -6.50 15.38 -9.27
N HIS A 156 -6.29 14.23 -8.63
CA HIS A 156 -5.90 14.21 -7.23
C HIS A 156 -4.37 14.25 -7.02
N ALA A 157 -3.57 13.87 -8.01
CA ALA A 157 -2.12 14.07 -7.95
C ALA A 157 -1.81 15.59 -7.98
N GLU A 158 -2.49 16.34 -8.83
CA GLU A 158 -2.41 17.82 -8.88
C GLU A 158 -2.94 18.46 -7.59
N MET A 159 -3.96 17.87 -6.96
CA MET A 159 -4.44 18.30 -5.64
C MET A 159 -3.34 18.16 -4.57
N VAL A 160 -2.61 17.04 -4.56
CA VAL A 160 -1.49 16.84 -3.65
C VAL A 160 -0.32 17.78 -3.99
N VAL A 161 -0.04 18.05 -5.27
CA VAL A 161 0.98 19.05 -5.67
C VAL A 161 0.64 20.43 -5.12
N ARG A 162 -0.61 20.90 -5.24
CA ARG A 162 -1.03 22.18 -4.64
C ARG A 162 -0.85 22.19 -3.12
N ALA A 163 -1.15 21.07 -2.46
CA ALA A 163 -0.95 20.94 -1.02
C ALA A 163 0.54 21.02 -0.64
N LEU A 164 1.42 20.40 -1.43
CA LEU A 164 2.87 20.47 -1.28
C LEU A 164 3.41 21.88 -1.52
N HIS A 165 2.85 22.62 -2.48
CA HIS A 165 3.23 24.02 -2.73
C HIS A 165 2.94 24.91 -1.52
N ARG A 166 1.78 24.73 -0.85
CA ARG A 166 1.42 25.49 0.36
C ARG A 166 2.40 25.30 1.52
N VAL A 167 3.07 24.15 1.59
CA VAL A 167 4.09 23.88 2.63
C VAL A 167 5.51 24.23 2.18
N GLY A 168 5.68 24.81 0.99
CA GLY A 168 6.96 25.30 0.47
C GLY A 168 7.66 24.40 -0.55
N ALA A 169 7.11 23.23 -0.88
CA ALA A 169 7.67 22.32 -1.90
C ALA A 169 7.20 22.70 -3.31
N THR A 170 7.48 23.94 -3.74
CA THR A 170 6.97 24.56 -4.98
C THR A 170 7.51 23.95 -6.27
N ASN A 171 8.62 23.21 -6.21
CA ASN A 171 9.24 22.56 -7.39
C ASN A 171 8.67 21.17 -7.68
N THR A 172 7.50 20.86 -7.14
CA THR A 172 6.81 19.58 -7.36
C THR A 172 5.81 19.70 -8.51
N SER A 173 5.71 18.66 -9.32
CA SER A 173 4.78 18.59 -10.46
C SER A 173 4.35 17.16 -10.77
N VAL A 174 3.23 17.00 -11.47
CA VAL A 174 2.77 15.71 -11.98
C VAL A 174 3.43 15.44 -13.34
N ASN A 175 4.01 14.27 -13.53
CA ASN A 175 4.58 13.87 -14.83
C ASN A 175 3.58 13.11 -15.71
N ASP A 176 3.99 12.74 -16.93
CA ASP A 176 3.15 12.03 -17.90
C ASP A 176 2.65 10.65 -17.43
N ARG A 177 3.32 10.07 -16.42
CA ARG A 177 2.93 8.79 -15.80
C ARG A 177 2.02 8.98 -14.58
N HIS A 178 1.58 10.20 -14.31
CA HIS A 178 0.75 10.55 -13.16
C HIS A 178 1.46 10.37 -11.81
N ASP A 179 2.81 10.32 -11.81
CA ASP A 179 3.64 10.36 -10.60
C ASP A 179 3.87 11.83 -10.21
N ILE A 180 4.07 12.11 -8.91
CA ILE A 180 4.58 13.43 -8.48
C ILE A 180 6.09 13.35 -8.38
N VAL A 181 6.76 14.30 -9.04
CA VAL A 181 8.21 14.44 -9.07
C VAL A 181 8.64 15.76 -8.46
N LEU A 182 9.83 15.77 -7.89
CA LEU A 182 10.53 16.95 -7.40
C LEU A 182 11.65 17.28 -8.39
N SER A 183 11.66 18.51 -8.89
CA SER A 183 12.71 19.01 -9.78
C SER A 183 13.73 19.82 -8.99
N SER A 184 15.02 19.53 -9.15
CA SER A 184 16.12 20.17 -8.43
C SER A 184 17.14 20.83 -9.38
N GLY A 185 16.65 21.60 -10.36
CA GLY A 185 17.51 22.28 -11.33
C GLY A 185 18.00 21.34 -12.44
N GLU A 186 19.33 21.19 -12.57
CA GLU A 186 19.99 20.47 -13.67
C GLU A 186 19.89 18.94 -13.58
N ASP A 187 19.43 18.40 -12.45
CA ASP A 187 19.27 16.97 -12.25
C ASP A 187 17.95 16.41 -12.84
N GLN A 188 17.97 15.12 -13.16
CA GLN A 188 16.75 14.39 -13.50
C GLN A 188 15.72 14.50 -12.36
N PRO A 189 14.43 14.80 -12.66
CA PRO A 189 13.39 14.85 -11.66
C PRO A 189 13.31 13.56 -10.84
N ARG A 190 13.26 13.68 -9.52
CA ARG A 190 13.17 12.55 -8.60
C ARG A 190 11.73 12.34 -8.18
N LYS A 191 11.27 11.09 -8.24
CA LYS A 191 9.92 10.72 -7.84
C LYS A 191 9.74 10.84 -6.33
N ILE A 192 8.67 11.50 -5.90
CA ILE A 192 8.26 11.60 -4.49
C ILE A 192 6.91 10.91 -4.23
N SER A 193 6.09 10.71 -5.26
CA SER A 193 4.77 10.06 -5.14
C SER A 193 4.55 9.11 -6.30
N GLY A 194 4.08 7.90 -6.02
CA GLY A 194 3.57 6.98 -7.03
C GLY A 194 2.06 6.82 -6.91
N SER A 195 1.39 6.73 -8.05
CA SER A 195 -0.08 6.63 -8.14
C SER A 195 -0.51 5.25 -8.60
N ALA A 196 -1.64 4.77 -8.07
CA ALA A 196 -2.34 3.58 -8.54
C ALA A 196 -3.86 3.80 -8.49
N PHE A 197 -4.57 3.03 -9.31
CA PHE A 197 -5.99 3.26 -9.56
C PHE A 197 -6.79 1.96 -9.50
N LYS A 198 -8.04 2.05 -9.04
CA LYS A 198 -9.04 0.98 -9.14
C LYS A 198 -10.38 1.58 -9.56
N LEU A 199 -10.93 1.09 -10.67
CA LEU A 199 -12.22 1.54 -11.19
C LEU A 199 -13.27 0.46 -10.94
N THR A 200 -14.43 0.86 -10.41
CA THR A 200 -15.63 0.02 -10.35
C THR A 200 -16.64 0.50 -11.40
N ARG A 201 -17.87 -0.01 -11.35
CA ARG A 201 -18.94 0.43 -12.27
C ARG A 201 -19.26 1.92 -12.09
N GLN A 202 -19.36 2.38 -10.85
CA GLN A 202 -19.82 3.73 -10.52
C GLN A 202 -18.74 4.61 -9.90
N ARG A 203 -17.70 4.02 -9.28
CA ARG A 203 -16.70 4.74 -8.50
C ARG A 203 -15.30 4.55 -9.08
N ALA A 204 -14.44 5.52 -8.80
CA ALA A 204 -13.02 5.46 -9.07
C ALA A 204 -12.26 5.73 -7.79
N LEU A 205 -11.26 4.90 -7.53
CA LEU A 205 -10.29 5.08 -6.46
C LEU A 205 -8.95 5.45 -7.08
N HIS A 206 -8.37 6.53 -6.60
CA HIS A 206 -7.00 6.90 -6.83
C HIS A 206 -6.30 6.97 -5.49
N HIS A 207 -5.33 6.09 -5.29
CA HIS A 207 -4.43 6.21 -4.15
C HIS A 207 -3.00 6.45 -4.61
N GLY A 208 -2.25 7.14 -3.77
CA GLY A 208 -0.86 7.37 -4.01
C GLY A 208 -0.07 7.40 -2.71
N THR A 209 1.22 7.16 -2.86
CA THR A 209 2.19 7.34 -1.79
C THR A 209 2.76 8.75 -1.84
N CYS A 210 3.37 9.24 -0.78
CA CYS A 210 4.13 10.48 -0.78
C CYS A 210 5.28 10.33 0.20
N LEU A 211 6.50 10.24 -0.32
CA LEU A 211 7.74 10.13 0.45
C LEU A 211 8.02 11.49 1.08
N LEU A 212 7.54 11.67 2.31
CA LEU A 212 7.65 12.92 3.03
C LEU A 212 9.00 12.99 3.72
N ASP A 213 9.32 11.99 4.55
CA ASP A 213 10.53 11.95 5.35
C ASP A 213 10.93 10.53 5.78
N THR A 214 10.99 9.57 4.84
CA THR A 214 11.40 8.20 5.18
C THR A 214 12.88 8.14 5.55
N PRO A 215 13.26 7.51 6.68
CA PRO A 215 14.67 7.25 7.01
C PRO A 215 15.29 6.17 6.11
N ASN A 216 14.47 5.40 5.39
CA ASN A 216 14.89 4.27 4.57
C ASN A 216 15.08 4.61 3.09
N ILE A 217 15.11 5.90 2.70
CA ILE A 217 15.19 6.33 1.29
C ILE A 217 16.36 5.67 0.53
N GLY A 218 17.53 5.52 1.16
CA GLY A 218 18.70 4.86 0.57
C GLY A 218 18.63 3.33 0.55
N ARG A 219 17.74 2.73 1.35
CA ARG A 219 17.55 1.29 1.49
C ARG A 219 16.36 0.75 0.70
N LEU A 220 15.51 1.59 0.08
CA LEU A 220 14.33 1.13 -0.67
C LEU A 220 14.69 0.08 -1.74
N GLY A 221 15.84 0.25 -2.40
CA GLY A 221 16.35 -0.72 -3.38
C GLY A 221 16.63 -2.10 -2.79
N PHE A 222 17.00 -2.20 -1.51
CA PHE A 222 17.26 -3.48 -0.84
C PHE A 222 15.97 -4.31 -0.68
N PHE A 223 14.84 -3.66 -0.36
CA PHE A 223 13.54 -4.33 -0.21
C PHE A 223 12.86 -4.64 -1.55
N LEU A 224 13.10 -3.82 -2.57
CA LEU A 224 12.40 -3.88 -3.88
C LEU A 224 13.25 -4.54 -5.00
N ARG A 225 14.38 -5.16 -4.68
CA ARG A 225 15.22 -5.88 -5.66
C ARG A 225 15.25 -7.36 -5.34
N SER A 226 14.52 -8.14 -6.13
CA SER A 226 14.57 -9.60 -6.04
C SER A 226 15.97 -10.16 -6.34
N SER A 227 16.40 -11.12 -5.51
CA SER A 227 17.60 -11.94 -5.73
C SER A 227 17.46 -12.94 -6.87
N ALA A 228 16.23 -13.20 -7.32
CA ALA A 228 15.87 -14.12 -8.39
C ALA A 228 15.54 -13.41 -9.72
N ARG A 229 15.63 -12.08 -9.78
CA ARG A 229 15.25 -11.30 -10.98
C ARG A 229 15.91 -11.83 -12.26
N ASP A 230 17.19 -12.17 -12.20
CA ASP A 230 17.96 -12.63 -13.38
C ASP A 230 17.63 -14.07 -13.79
N TYR A 231 16.88 -14.80 -12.96
CA TYR A 231 16.44 -16.17 -13.21
C TYR A 231 14.96 -16.25 -13.60
N ILE A 232 14.20 -15.16 -13.44
CA ILE A 232 12.75 -15.15 -13.62
C ILE A 232 12.34 -14.48 -14.93
N LYS A 233 11.39 -15.11 -15.63
CA LYS A 233 10.60 -14.48 -16.69
C LYS A 233 9.12 -14.56 -16.29
N ALA A 234 8.49 -13.43 -16.06
CA ALA A 234 7.10 -13.38 -15.60
C ALA A 234 6.18 -12.71 -16.62
N LYS A 235 4.92 -13.17 -16.66
CA LYS A 235 3.80 -12.36 -17.15
C LYS A 235 3.36 -11.41 -16.02
N GLY A 236 2.61 -10.37 -16.35
CA GLY A 236 2.06 -9.42 -15.37
C GLY A 236 2.67 -8.03 -15.49
N VAL A 237 2.48 -7.23 -14.43
CA VAL A 237 2.94 -5.83 -14.38
C VAL A 237 4.29 -5.76 -13.70
N GLU A 238 5.33 -5.36 -14.44
CA GLU A 238 6.64 -5.04 -13.85
C GLU A 238 6.65 -3.62 -13.26
N SER A 239 7.42 -3.41 -12.20
CA SER A 239 7.62 -2.05 -11.66
C SER A 239 8.52 -1.21 -12.57
N VAL A 240 8.12 0.05 -12.78
CA VAL A 240 8.98 1.03 -13.46
C VAL A 240 9.86 1.71 -12.43
N ARG A 241 11.16 1.42 -12.47
CA ARG A 241 12.15 2.02 -11.55
C ARG A 241 12.31 3.51 -11.84
N SER A 242 12.47 4.31 -10.80
CA SER A 242 12.75 5.74 -10.91
C SER A 242 13.59 6.19 -9.73
N PRO A 243 14.52 7.15 -9.91
CA PRO A 243 15.17 7.82 -8.79
C PRO A 243 14.12 8.45 -7.88
N VAL A 244 14.32 8.35 -6.57
CA VAL A 244 13.38 8.84 -5.55
C VAL A 244 14.07 9.79 -4.58
N THR A 245 13.29 10.63 -3.90
CA THR A 245 13.75 11.50 -2.83
C THR A 245 12.61 11.77 -1.84
N ASN A 246 12.94 12.31 -0.67
CA ASN A 246 11.95 12.83 0.27
C ASN A 246 11.56 14.27 -0.08
N VAL A 247 10.36 14.67 0.30
CA VAL A 247 9.95 16.09 0.30
C VAL A 247 10.78 16.89 1.31
N SER A 248 11.09 16.31 2.47
CA SER A 248 11.89 16.92 3.54
C SER A 248 13.27 17.40 3.09
N SER A 249 13.85 16.81 2.02
CA SER A 249 15.17 17.20 1.51
C SER A 249 15.23 18.66 1.02
N MET A 250 14.09 19.26 0.67
CA MET A 250 13.99 20.67 0.29
C MET A 250 14.10 21.62 1.49
N PHE A 251 13.94 21.10 2.70
CA PHE A 251 13.86 21.86 3.94
C PHE A 251 15.09 21.69 4.83
N SER A 252 16.15 21.02 4.36
CA SER A 252 17.38 20.77 5.14
C SER A 252 18.04 22.06 5.68
N ASN A 253 17.83 23.19 4.99
CA ASN A 253 18.33 24.52 5.38
C ASN A 253 17.21 25.48 5.82
N ALA A 254 15.98 24.99 6.00
CA ALA A 254 14.85 25.82 6.41
C ALA A 254 14.94 26.14 7.91
N LEU A 255 14.50 27.35 8.29
CA LEU A 255 14.46 27.77 9.69
C LEU A 255 13.42 26.99 10.52
N THR A 256 12.34 26.52 9.87
CA THR A 256 11.28 25.72 10.50
C THR A 256 11.42 24.27 10.07
N PRO A 257 11.37 23.31 11.02
CA PRO A 257 11.41 21.89 10.69
C PRO A 257 10.27 21.47 9.76
N PHE A 258 10.56 20.52 8.87
CA PHE A 258 9.53 19.88 8.05
C PHE A 258 8.55 19.12 8.93
N SER A 259 7.25 19.18 8.59
CA SER A 259 6.17 18.56 9.37
C SER A 259 5.24 17.78 8.45
N ILE A 260 5.17 16.46 8.67
CA ILE A 260 4.21 15.57 8.01
C ILE A 260 2.77 16.04 8.29
N GLN A 261 2.48 16.48 9.52
CA GLN A 261 1.15 16.94 9.89
C GLN A 261 0.72 18.19 9.12
N SER A 262 1.66 19.10 8.81
CA SER A 262 1.39 20.25 7.95
C SER A 262 1.00 19.83 6.54
N VAL A 263 1.65 18.79 5.98
CA VAL A 263 1.28 18.21 4.68
C VAL A 263 -0.11 17.59 4.73
N VAL A 264 -0.40 16.76 5.74
CA VAL A 264 -1.72 16.13 5.96
C VAL A 264 -2.83 17.20 6.01
N THR A 265 -2.61 18.25 6.79
CA THR A 265 -3.56 19.37 6.94
C THR A 265 -3.79 20.08 5.59
N SER A 266 -2.72 20.36 4.85
CA SER A 266 -2.77 20.99 3.53
C SER A 266 -3.52 20.14 2.50
N VAL A 267 -3.33 18.81 2.52
CA VAL A 267 -4.06 17.87 1.64
C VAL A 267 -5.56 17.87 1.94
N MET A 268 -5.96 17.91 3.22
CA MET A 268 -7.37 18.03 3.61
C MET A 268 -8.00 19.33 3.10
N GLU A 269 -7.27 20.45 3.17
CA GLU A 269 -7.73 21.76 2.67
C GLU A 269 -7.88 21.81 1.15
N GLU A 270 -6.92 21.24 0.42
CA GLU A 270 -6.99 21.15 -1.05
C GLU A 270 -8.11 20.23 -1.51
N PHE A 271 -8.36 19.12 -0.80
CA PHE A 271 -9.53 18.29 -1.04
C PHE A 271 -10.83 19.04 -0.79
N ALA A 272 -10.90 19.79 0.32
CA ALA A 272 -12.07 20.59 0.65
C ALA A 272 -12.35 21.67 -0.39
N THR A 273 -11.31 22.32 -0.90
CA THR A 273 -11.41 23.30 -1.98
C THR A 273 -11.87 22.65 -3.28
N LEU A 274 -11.31 21.48 -3.63
CA LEU A 274 -11.63 20.77 -4.88
C LEU A 274 -13.08 20.26 -4.95
N TYR A 275 -13.68 19.92 -3.81
CA TYR A 275 -15.03 19.36 -3.74
C TYR A 275 -16.04 20.24 -3.00
N GLU A 276 -15.68 21.49 -2.68
CA GLU A 276 -16.51 22.45 -1.96
C GLU A 276 -17.05 21.88 -0.63
N VAL A 277 -16.19 21.16 0.09
CA VAL A 277 -16.57 20.48 1.33
C VAL A 277 -16.87 21.50 2.43
N ASN A 278 -17.90 21.21 3.23
CA ASN A 278 -18.25 22.03 4.39
C ASN A 278 -17.03 22.28 5.31
N PRO A 279 -16.70 23.54 5.65
CA PRO A 279 -15.56 23.87 6.51
C PRO A 279 -15.58 23.18 7.88
N ASP A 280 -16.77 22.83 8.39
CA ASP A 280 -16.91 22.12 9.66
C ASP A 280 -16.34 20.70 9.57
N ALA A 281 -16.52 20.02 8.43
CA ALA A 281 -15.96 18.69 8.18
C ALA A 281 -14.43 18.73 8.25
N VAL A 282 -13.82 19.73 7.60
CA VAL A 282 -12.36 19.92 7.56
C VAL A 282 -11.81 20.16 8.97
N ARG A 283 -12.44 21.06 9.74
CA ARG A 283 -12.01 21.34 11.12
C ARG A 283 -12.11 20.12 12.03
N ARG A 284 -13.10 19.24 11.81
CA ARG A 284 -13.23 17.98 12.55
C ARG A 284 -12.16 16.97 12.13
N ALA A 285 -11.96 16.78 10.81
CA ALA A 285 -10.93 15.90 10.28
C ALA A 285 -9.52 16.30 10.76
N GLN A 286 -9.19 17.59 10.71
CA GLN A 286 -7.90 18.12 11.16
C GLN A 286 -7.65 17.90 12.66
N ARG A 287 -8.68 17.67 13.47
CA ARG A 287 -8.55 17.39 14.92
C ARG A 287 -8.69 15.91 15.26
N ALA A 288 -9.05 15.07 14.29
CA ALA A 288 -9.34 13.67 14.51
C ALA A 288 -8.13 12.87 14.99
N HIS A 289 -6.91 13.30 14.69
CA HIS A 289 -5.68 12.68 15.18
C HIS A 289 -5.31 13.06 16.62
N ALA A 290 -5.94 14.09 17.19
CA ALA A 290 -5.58 14.66 18.49
C ALA A 290 -6.54 14.27 19.63
N HIS A 291 -7.69 13.66 19.30
CA HIS A 291 -8.73 13.25 20.24
C HIS A 291 -9.09 11.78 20.00
N ASP A 292 -9.76 11.15 20.98
CA ASP A 292 -10.29 9.78 20.87
C ASP A 292 -11.00 9.55 19.51
N PRO A 293 -11.07 8.30 19.01
CA PRO A 293 -11.59 7.96 17.68
C PRO A 293 -13.09 8.22 17.56
N GLU A 294 -13.44 9.50 17.50
CA GLU A 294 -14.79 10.02 17.32
C GLU A 294 -15.04 10.30 15.84
N LEU A 295 -16.25 9.98 15.42
CA LEU A 295 -16.78 10.33 14.12
C LEU A 295 -17.71 11.52 14.27
N TYR A 296 -17.63 12.45 13.33
CA TYR A 296 -18.53 13.59 13.26
C TYR A 296 -19.28 13.52 11.95
N ALA A 297 -20.57 13.86 12.00
CA ALA A 297 -21.35 13.98 10.78
C ALA A 297 -22.24 15.21 10.83
N GLY A 298 -22.35 15.88 9.67
CA GLY A 298 -23.34 16.90 9.38
C GLY A 298 -24.46 16.34 8.52
N GLU A 299 -25.17 17.22 7.80
CA GLU A 299 -26.25 16.83 6.87
C GLU A 299 -25.69 16.03 5.68
N ASP A 300 -24.64 16.53 5.05
CA ASP A 300 -24.08 16.00 3.80
C ASP A 300 -22.62 15.52 3.90
N TRP A 301 -22.02 15.56 5.09
CA TRP A 301 -20.63 15.19 5.30
C TRP A 301 -20.39 14.29 6.51
N VAL A 302 -19.28 13.55 6.48
CA VAL A 302 -18.75 12.73 7.58
C VAL A 302 -17.24 12.96 7.70
N ALA A 303 -16.73 13.12 8.91
CA ALA A 303 -15.30 13.28 9.15
C ALA A 303 -14.87 12.66 10.47
N GLY A 304 -13.69 12.07 10.53
CA GLY A 304 -13.16 11.55 11.78
C GLY A 304 -11.99 10.59 11.62
N ALA A 305 -11.65 9.94 12.73
CA ALA A 305 -10.59 8.95 12.80
C ALA A 305 -11.16 7.53 12.72
N VAL A 306 -10.43 6.65 12.05
CA VAL A 306 -10.73 5.21 11.92
C VAL A 306 -9.45 4.40 12.15
N GLY A 307 -9.54 3.08 12.26
CA GLY A 307 -8.36 2.24 12.42
C GLY A 307 -8.71 0.84 12.90
N ASP A 308 -7.94 0.34 13.88
CA ASP A 308 -8.01 -1.05 14.34
C ASP A 308 -9.39 -1.41 14.91
N ALA A 309 -10.09 -0.46 15.54
CA ALA A 309 -11.44 -0.67 16.04
C ALA A 309 -12.40 -1.09 14.91
N GLN A 310 -12.38 -0.39 13.77
CA GLN A 310 -13.14 -0.77 12.58
C GLN A 310 -12.66 -2.10 12.01
N GLY A 311 -11.35 -2.34 12.01
CA GLY A 311 -10.76 -3.62 11.59
C GLY A 311 -11.28 -4.84 12.37
N GLN A 312 -11.55 -4.66 13.66
CA GLN A 312 -12.03 -5.72 14.56
C GLN A 312 -13.55 -5.84 14.58
N GLN A 313 -14.26 -4.71 14.56
CA GLN A 313 -15.70 -4.66 14.86
C GLN A 313 -16.59 -4.70 13.61
N GLU A 314 -16.12 -4.20 12.45
CA GLU A 314 -16.91 -4.19 11.22
C GLU A 314 -16.63 -5.46 10.37
N PRO A 315 -17.61 -6.37 10.23
CA PRO A 315 -17.38 -7.68 9.61
C PRO A 315 -16.83 -7.63 8.18
N LYS A 316 -17.24 -6.64 7.37
CA LYS A 316 -16.73 -6.50 6.00
C LYS A 316 -15.27 -6.09 5.95
N ILE A 317 -14.84 -5.25 6.88
CA ILE A 317 -13.44 -4.82 6.98
C ILE A 317 -12.59 -5.98 7.51
N LYS A 318 -13.08 -6.68 8.54
CA LYS A 318 -12.43 -7.89 9.05
C LYS A 318 -12.24 -8.94 7.96
N SER A 319 -13.28 -9.24 7.18
CA SER A 319 -13.17 -10.17 6.05
C SER A 319 -12.15 -9.70 5.02
N GLY A 320 -12.05 -8.39 4.78
CA GLY A 320 -11.02 -7.82 3.92
C GLY A 320 -9.60 -8.03 4.46
N ILE A 321 -9.40 -7.91 5.78
CA ILE A 321 -8.12 -8.16 6.46
C ILE A 321 -7.74 -9.63 6.38
N ASP A 322 -8.70 -10.53 6.65
CA ASP A 322 -8.50 -11.97 6.61
C ASP A 322 -8.10 -12.41 5.17
N GLU A 323 -8.76 -11.86 4.14
CA GLU A 323 -8.38 -12.07 2.73
C GLU A 323 -6.96 -11.55 2.45
N LEU A 324 -6.65 -10.30 2.79
CA LEU A 324 -5.34 -9.69 2.46
C LEU A 324 -4.16 -10.36 3.20
N THR A 325 -4.42 -10.93 4.37
CA THR A 325 -3.42 -11.64 5.18
C THR A 325 -3.16 -13.05 4.66
N SER A 326 -4.16 -13.67 3.99
CA SER A 326 -4.05 -15.03 3.47
C SER A 326 -2.89 -15.22 2.50
N LEU A 327 -2.22 -16.37 2.59
CA LEU A 327 -1.16 -16.75 1.66
C LEU A 327 -1.69 -16.89 0.23
N GLU A 328 -2.93 -17.35 0.08
CA GLU A 328 -3.64 -17.42 -1.20
C GLU A 328 -3.66 -16.04 -1.87
N TRP A 329 -4.18 -15.01 -1.21
CA TRP A 329 -4.20 -13.66 -1.78
C TRP A 329 -2.78 -13.14 -2.07
N LYS A 330 -1.86 -13.35 -1.14
CA LYS A 330 -0.48 -12.87 -1.24
C LYS A 330 0.27 -13.48 -2.42
N TYR A 331 0.12 -14.78 -2.70
CA TYR A 331 1.00 -15.51 -3.62
C TYR A 331 0.28 -16.14 -4.81
N THR A 332 -0.94 -16.65 -4.67
CA THR A 332 -1.65 -17.38 -5.77
C THR A 332 -2.26 -16.45 -6.80
N GLN A 333 -2.33 -15.15 -6.50
CA GLN A 333 -2.68 -14.10 -7.44
C GLN A 333 -1.57 -13.77 -8.46
N THR A 334 -0.42 -14.44 -8.35
CA THR A 334 0.74 -14.22 -9.22
C THR A 334 0.47 -14.74 -10.64
N PRO A 335 0.60 -13.91 -11.68
CA PRO A 335 0.50 -14.38 -13.06
C PRO A 335 1.58 -15.43 -13.39
N GLN A 336 1.37 -16.17 -14.47
CA GLN A 336 2.31 -17.22 -14.89
C GLN A 336 3.75 -16.69 -15.02
N PHE A 337 4.72 -17.44 -14.52
CA PHE A 337 6.15 -17.14 -14.68
C PHE A 337 6.99 -18.41 -14.77
N THR A 338 8.23 -18.26 -15.20
CA THR A 338 9.26 -19.29 -15.13
C THR A 338 10.42 -18.82 -14.26
N PHE A 339 11.05 -19.77 -13.58
CA PHE A 339 12.37 -19.65 -12.97
C PHE A 339 13.30 -20.61 -13.70
N SER A 340 14.47 -20.15 -14.15
CA SER A 340 15.43 -20.99 -14.87
C SER A 340 16.87 -20.58 -14.61
N THR A 341 17.73 -21.56 -14.32
CA THR A 341 19.19 -21.38 -14.17
C THR A 341 19.96 -21.44 -15.50
N TYR A 342 19.27 -21.70 -16.60
CA TYR A 342 19.83 -21.73 -17.95
C TYR A 342 18.90 -21.01 -18.94
N PRO A 343 19.42 -20.54 -20.10
CA PRO A 343 18.60 -19.99 -21.17
C PRO A 343 17.60 -21.03 -21.69
N ILE A 344 16.38 -20.60 -21.96
CA ILE A 344 15.32 -21.42 -22.56
C ILE A 344 14.81 -20.74 -23.83
N GLU A 345 14.12 -21.47 -24.70
CA GLU A 345 13.60 -20.91 -25.96
C GLU A 345 12.76 -19.64 -25.75
N ASP A 346 11.85 -19.67 -24.77
CA ASP A 346 10.98 -18.54 -24.40
C ASP A 346 11.73 -17.36 -23.74
N ASP A 347 12.97 -17.58 -23.29
CA ASP A 347 13.80 -16.60 -22.61
C ASP A 347 15.30 -16.89 -22.81
N PRO A 348 15.89 -16.44 -23.93
CA PRO A 348 17.26 -16.77 -24.32
C PRO A 348 18.33 -15.97 -23.57
N ARG A 349 17.94 -15.13 -22.60
CA ARG A 349 18.88 -14.34 -21.79
C ARG A 349 19.87 -15.28 -21.10
N GLU A 350 21.15 -14.91 -21.09
CA GLU A 350 22.16 -15.59 -20.27
C GLU A 350 21.81 -15.51 -18.78
N ARG A 351 22.25 -16.51 -18.02
CA ARG A 351 22.01 -16.61 -16.57
C ARG A 351 23.31 -16.42 -15.82
N PRO A 352 23.27 -15.83 -14.60
CA PRO A 352 24.45 -15.79 -13.76
C PRO A 352 24.99 -17.19 -13.49
N ALA A 353 26.30 -17.30 -13.33
CA ALA A 353 26.94 -18.57 -12.99
C ALA A 353 26.38 -19.12 -11.67
N LEU A 354 26.15 -20.43 -11.64
CA LEU A 354 25.78 -21.13 -10.42
C LEU A 354 26.95 -21.14 -9.42
N PRO A 355 26.67 -21.29 -8.11
CA PRO A 355 27.71 -21.49 -7.11
C PRO A 355 28.69 -22.60 -7.51
N SER A 356 29.98 -22.40 -7.24
CA SER A 356 31.03 -23.39 -7.56
C SER A 356 30.89 -24.70 -6.78
N SER A 357 30.07 -24.71 -5.73
CA SER A 357 29.68 -25.91 -4.99
C SER A 357 28.75 -26.83 -5.78
N LEU A 358 28.13 -26.34 -6.86
CA LEU A 358 27.24 -27.13 -7.71
C LEU A 358 27.96 -27.67 -8.96
N PRO A 359 27.63 -28.89 -9.42
CA PRO A 359 28.13 -29.42 -10.69
C PRO A 359 27.83 -28.45 -11.86
N PRO A 360 28.75 -28.26 -12.82
CA PRO A 360 28.58 -27.30 -13.92
C PRO A 360 27.37 -27.56 -14.83
N LYS A 361 26.87 -28.81 -14.86
CA LYS A 361 25.69 -29.22 -15.64
C LYS A 361 24.38 -29.14 -14.86
N THR A 362 24.42 -28.61 -13.63
CA THR A 362 23.22 -28.43 -12.80
C THR A 362 22.21 -27.53 -13.50
N ARG A 363 20.97 -28.01 -13.58
CA ARG A 363 19.83 -27.33 -14.19
C ARG A 363 18.70 -27.28 -13.20
N ALA A 364 18.08 -26.13 -13.06
CA ALA A 364 16.84 -25.97 -12.32
C ALA A 364 15.90 -25.07 -13.12
N PHE A 365 14.75 -25.61 -13.47
CA PHE A 365 13.67 -24.94 -14.18
C PHE A 365 12.35 -25.22 -13.47
N LEU A 366 11.52 -24.18 -13.32
CA LEU A 366 10.15 -24.25 -12.83
C LEU A 366 9.25 -23.37 -13.72
N ARG A 367 8.08 -23.87 -14.07
CA ARG A 367 6.98 -23.09 -14.64
C ARG A 367 5.82 -23.07 -13.67
N LEU A 368 5.32 -21.89 -13.38
CA LEU A 368 4.28 -21.68 -12.39
C LEU A 368 3.11 -20.92 -12.96
N LYS A 369 1.90 -21.24 -12.50
CA LYS A 369 0.66 -20.52 -12.81
C LYS A 369 -0.17 -20.40 -11.53
N HIS A 370 -0.56 -19.18 -11.17
CA HIS A 370 -1.29 -18.89 -9.92
C HIS A 370 -0.60 -19.46 -8.67
N GLY A 371 0.73 -19.36 -8.62
CA GLY A 371 1.54 -19.89 -7.53
C GLY A 371 1.72 -21.41 -7.52
N VAL A 372 1.08 -22.16 -8.41
CA VAL A 372 1.20 -23.62 -8.52
C VAL A 372 2.27 -24.01 -9.54
N ILE A 373 3.13 -24.97 -9.19
CA ILE A 373 4.11 -25.57 -10.10
C ILE A 373 3.37 -26.49 -11.08
N ILE A 374 3.46 -26.19 -12.37
CA ILE A 374 2.84 -26.98 -13.44
C ILE A 374 3.87 -27.74 -14.30
N GLU A 375 5.15 -27.37 -14.16
CA GLU A 375 6.27 -27.99 -14.86
C GLU A 375 7.53 -27.73 -14.06
N SER A 376 8.42 -28.72 -14.01
CA SER A 376 9.74 -28.56 -13.39
C SER A 376 10.75 -29.49 -14.04
N CYS A 377 11.98 -29.03 -14.16
CA CYS A 377 13.11 -29.84 -14.62
C CYS A 377 14.32 -29.48 -13.76
N ILE A 378 14.66 -30.36 -12.82
CA ILE A 378 15.79 -30.18 -11.90
C ILE A 378 16.69 -31.41 -11.97
N SER A 379 17.98 -31.20 -12.19
CA SER A 379 18.99 -32.24 -12.32
C SER A 379 20.38 -31.70 -12.02
N THR A 380 21.25 -32.56 -11.49
CA THR A 380 22.69 -32.29 -11.30
C THR A 380 23.55 -33.18 -12.21
N ALA A 381 22.96 -34.16 -12.89
CA ALA A 381 23.66 -35.13 -13.70
C ALA A 381 24.23 -34.53 -15.00
N SER A 382 25.41 -35.03 -15.39
CA SER A 382 26.01 -34.69 -16.69
C SER A 382 25.58 -35.64 -17.81
N GLU A 383 25.17 -36.86 -17.46
CA GLU A 383 24.68 -37.86 -18.42
C GLU A 383 23.19 -37.58 -18.73
N PRO A 384 22.80 -37.46 -20.02
CA PRO A 384 21.44 -37.06 -20.40
C PRO A 384 20.33 -37.96 -19.85
N THR A 385 20.50 -39.28 -19.91
CA THR A 385 19.47 -40.24 -19.48
C THR A 385 19.19 -40.14 -17.98
N LEU A 386 20.24 -40.05 -17.17
CA LEU A 386 20.15 -39.84 -15.73
C LEU A 386 19.57 -38.46 -15.42
N ALA A 387 19.93 -37.44 -16.18
CA ALA A 387 19.37 -36.10 -16.01
C ALA A 387 17.86 -36.07 -16.26
N ASP A 388 17.38 -36.76 -17.30
CA ASP A 388 15.95 -36.88 -17.61
C ASP A 388 15.21 -37.68 -16.53
N GLN A 389 15.81 -38.75 -16.01
CA GLN A 389 15.26 -39.52 -14.89
C GLN A 389 15.15 -38.69 -13.60
N GLN A 390 16.21 -37.94 -13.25
CA GLN A 390 16.20 -37.02 -12.11
C GLN A 390 15.09 -35.97 -12.27
N ALA A 391 15.03 -35.31 -13.43
CA ALA A 391 14.03 -34.30 -13.73
C ALA A 391 12.60 -34.85 -13.64
N SER A 392 12.36 -36.05 -14.16
CA SER A 392 11.05 -36.71 -14.11
C SER A 392 10.60 -36.99 -12.67
N ARG A 393 11.48 -37.53 -11.82
CA ARG A 393 11.16 -37.80 -10.41
C ARG A 393 10.88 -36.52 -9.63
N VAL A 394 11.71 -35.49 -9.82
CA VAL A 394 11.48 -34.18 -9.18
C VAL A 394 10.16 -33.57 -9.66
N HIS A 395 9.83 -33.71 -10.95
CA HIS A 395 8.56 -33.21 -11.46
C HIS A 395 7.36 -33.90 -10.85
N GLU A 396 7.38 -35.22 -10.74
CA GLU A 396 6.32 -35.98 -10.07
C GLU A 396 6.08 -35.50 -8.63
N ALA A 397 7.17 -35.21 -7.89
CA ALA A 397 7.10 -34.73 -6.51
C ALA A 397 6.63 -33.26 -6.37
N LEU A 398 6.87 -32.40 -7.37
CA LEU A 398 6.56 -30.97 -7.30
C LEU A 398 5.28 -30.56 -8.03
N ASN A 399 4.84 -31.34 -9.00
CA ASN A 399 3.68 -30.99 -9.83
C ASN A 399 2.42 -30.80 -8.98
N GLY A 400 1.72 -29.68 -9.19
CA GLY A 400 0.53 -29.32 -8.43
C GLY A 400 0.79 -28.71 -7.06
N ARG A 401 2.04 -28.67 -6.56
CA ARG A 401 2.36 -27.98 -5.30
C ARG A 401 2.37 -26.46 -5.47
N THR A 402 1.92 -25.76 -4.44
CA THR A 402 1.98 -24.31 -4.33
C THR A 402 3.37 -23.89 -3.86
N LEU A 403 4.05 -23.07 -4.66
CA LEU A 403 5.43 -22.67 -4.39
C LEU A 403 5.61 -22.01 -3.03
N HIS A 404 4.62 -21.23 -2.60
CA HIS A 404 4.72 -20.47 -1.37
C HIS A 404 4.67 -21.36 -0.10
N GLU A 405 4.20 -22.60 -0.21
CA GLU A 405 4.17 -23.59 0.89
C GLU A 405 5.44 -24.45 0.94
N ILE A 406 6.26 -24.43 -0.12
CA ILE A 406 7.53 -25.17 -0.14
C ILE A 406 8.56 -24.39 0.67
N GLN A 407 8.98 -24.97 1.78
CA GLN A 407 10.00 -24.46 2.71
C GLN A 407 11.36 -25.06 2.37
N GLN A 408 12.41 -24.54 2.99
CA GLN A 408 13.76 -25.08 2.85
C GLN A 408 13.83 -26.59 3.11
N THR A 409 13.22 -27.07 4.19
CA THR A 409 13.16 -28.50 4.53
C THR A 409 12.46 -29.33 3.47
N HIS A 410 11.35 -28.83 2.92
CA HIS A 410 10.63 -29.50 1.83
C HIS A 410 11.48 -29.58 0.55
N TRP A 411 12.31 -28.57 0.26
CA TRP A 411 13.25 -28.62 -0.86
C TRP A 411 14.35 -29.66 -0.61
N ASP A 412 14.91 -29.69 0.60
CA ASP A 412 15.94 -30.66 0.99
C ASP A 412 15.42 -32.10 0.83
N GLU A 413 14.23 -32.39 1.37
CA GLU A 413 13.57 -33.70 1.28
C GLU A 413 13.31 -34.11 -0.18
N VAL A 414 12.64 -33.26 -0.96
CA VAL A 414 12.31 -33.57 -2.36
C VAL A 414 13.57 -33.83 -3.19
N LEU A 415 14.60 -33.00 -3.04
CA LEU A 415 15.82 -33.15 -3.83
C LEU A 415 16.65 -34.35 -3.38
N LEU A 416 16.66 -34.67 -2.08
CA LEU A 416 17.32 -35.86 -1.54
C LEU A 416 16.70 -37.14 -2.11
N ASP A 417 15.37 -37.23 -2.09
CA ASP A 417 14.64 -38.42 -2.55
C ASP A 417 14.70 -38.58 -4.07
N CYS A 418 14.64 -37.47 -4.82
CA CYS A 418 14.47 -37.52 -6.27
C CYS A 418 15.79 -37.54 -7.06
N LEU A 419 16.86 -36.92 -6.56
CA LEU A 419 18.15 -36.89 -7.28
C LEU A 419 18.93 -38.21 -7.16
N GLY A 420 18.61 -39.04 -6.17
CA GLY A 420 19.14 -40.39 -5.98
C GLY A 420 20.41 -40.43 -5.10
N ALA A 421 20.70 -41.62 -4.56
CA ALA A 421 21.79 -41.84 -3.60
C ALA A 421 23.21 -41.61 -4.16
N GLU A 422 23.34 -41.53 -5.48
CA GLU A 422 24.59 -41.30 -6.20
C GLU A 422 24.98 -39.82 -6.31
N VAL A 423 24.10 -38.89 -5.91
CA VAL A 423 24.45 -37.48 -5.72
C VAL A 423 24.87 -37.25 -4.27
N GLU A 424 26.03 -36.61 -4.06
CA GLU A 424 26.49 -36.28 -2.71
C GLU A 424 25.48 -35.39 -1.97
N ALA A 425 25.18 -35.73 -0.71
CA ALA A 425 24.23 -34.99 0.12
C ALA A 425 24.58 -33.50 0.27
N THR A 426 25.88 -33.16 0.25
CA THR A 426 26.39 -31.79 0.23
C THR A 426 25.93 -31.02 -1.00
N THR A 427 25.99 -31.65 -2.19
CA THR A 427 25.53 -31.04 -3.45
C THR A 427 24.01 -30.80 -3.42
N ILE A 428 23.25 -31.75 -2.88
CA ILE A 428 21.80 -31.66 -2.75
C ILE A 428 21.43 -30.48 -1.84
N HIS A 429 22.07 -30.38 -0.68
CA HIS A 429 21.85 -29.30 0.26
C HIS A 429 22.22 -27.94 -0.34
N GLU A 430 23.34 -27.83 -1.06
CA GLU A 430 23.74 -26.60 -1.73
C GLU A 430 22.76 -26.18 -2.84
N LEU A 431 22.20 -27.13 -3.59
CA LEU A 431 21.20 -26.85 -4.62
C LEU A 431 19.89 -26.38 -4.01
N SER A 432 19.45 -27.09 -2.96
CA SER A 432 18.28 -26.75 -2.18
C SER A 432 18.40 -25.35 -1.60
N LYS A 433 19.52 -25.03 -0.94
CA LYS A 433 19.82 -23.71 -0.38
C LYS A 433 19.87 -22.63 -1.46
N PHE A 434 20.45 -22.93 -2.62
CA PHE A 434 20.45 -22.02 -3.76
C PHE A 434 19.02 -21.69 -4.20
N ILE A 435 18.19 -22.70 -4.50
CA ILE A 435 16.79 -22.51 -4.91
C ILE A 435 16.01 -21.77 -3.82
N GLY A 436 16.17 -22.19 -2.57
CA GLY A 436 15.54 -21.60 -1.40
C GLY A 436 15.84 -20.12 -1.24
N SER A 437 17.10 -19.72 -1.41
CA SER A 437 17.56 -18.33 -1.34
C SER A 437 17.01 -17.44 -2.46
N LYS A 438 16.80 -18.00 -3.65
CA LYS A 438 16.22 -17.29 -4.80
C LYS A 438 14.72 -17.14 -4.64
N LEU A 439 14.04 -18.19 -4.20
CA LEU A 439 12.58 -18.20 -4.07
C LEU A 439 12.09 -17.71 -2.70
N GLY A 440 12.99 -17.25 -1.83
CA GLY A 440 12.67 -16.66 -0.54
C GLY A 440 12.00 -17.68 0.39
N CYS A 441 12.66 -18.79 0.64
CA CYS A 441 12.25 -19.79 1.64
C CYS A 441 13.43 -20.32 2.48
N SER A 442 14.61 -19.69 2.34
CA SER A 442 15.81 -19.90 3.15
C SER A 442 15.96 -18.88 4.27
#